data_AF-A0A2P8GDC7-F1
#
_entry.id   AF-A0A2P8GDC7-F1
#
_cell.length_a   1.000
_cell.length_b   1.000
_cell.length_c   1.000
_cell.angle_alpha   90.00
_cell.angle_beta   90.00
_cell.angle_gamma   90.00
#
_symmetry.space_group_name_H-M   'P 1'
#
loop_
_entity.id
_entity.type
_entity.pdbx_description
1 polymer ?
#
loop_
_entity_poly.entity_id
_entity_poly.type
_entity_poly.pdbx_seq_one_letter_code
_entity_poly.pdbx_strand_id
1 'polypeptide(L)'
;MMLFRSLLPYIFLGATLPGCSTVYESRVTFFNCGPEPDTTIAVLKGRVFEQKILPGKDSLMPLSGVVITMEDGAKTVTADTSGSFTLYLGLKSTHTFTVTRPGYQPLKVDGFFAEKEVLAEINIVLARGTMKRTGRITACNLAY
;
A
#
# COMPACT_ATOMS: atom_id res chain seq x y z
N MET A 1 72.41 -15.38 8.78
CA MET A 1 71.74 -14.43 7.88
C MET A 1 70.45 -15.10 7.40
N MET A 2 69.31 -14.64 7.92
CA MET A 2 67.97 -15.18 7.67
C MET A 2 67.54 -14.89 6.24
N LEU A 3 66.87 -15.84 5.58
CA LEU A 3 65.97 -15.55 4.46
C LEU A 3 64.74 -16.47 4.58
N PHE A 4 63.71 -15.89 5.18
CA PHE A 4 62.41 -16.49 5.46
C PHE A 4 61.61 -16.62 4.16
N ARG A 5 61.15 -17.83 3.84
CA ARG A 5 60.17 -18.07 2.77
C ARG A 5 58.82 -17.48 3.20
N SER A 6 58.43 -16.37 2.59
CA SER A 6 57.11 -15.76 2.78
C SER A 6 56.09 -16.46 1.88
N LEU A 7 55.25 -17.32 2.48
CA LEU A 7 54.02 -17.82 1.88
C LEU A 7 52.91 -16.81 2.19
N LEU A 8 52.47 -16.06 1.17
CA LEU A 8 51.27 -15.23 1.28
C LEU A 8 50.03 -16.13 1.43
N PRO A 9 49.21 -15.96 2.48
CA PRO A 9 47.89 -16.56 2.50
C PRO A 9 46.97 -15.74 1.57
N TYR A 10 46.46 -16.38 0.52
CA TYR A 10 45.34 -15.86 -0.26
C TYR A 10 44.12 -15.76 0.65
N ILE A 11 43.86 -14.56 1.15
CA ILE A 11 42.60 -14.22 1.82
C ILE A 11 41.53 -14.25 0.73
N PHE A 12 40.74 -15.31 0.70
CA PHE A 12 39.46 -15.33 0.00
C PHE A 12 38.56 -14.29 0.67
N LEU A 13 38.55 -13.07 0.14
CA LEU A 13 37.50 -12.10 0.39
C LEU A 13 36.22 -12.69 -0.23
N GLY A 14 35.46 -13.42 0.58
CA GLY A 14 34.11 -13.84 0.23
C GLY A 14 33.26 -12.59 0.05
N ALA A 15 33.07 -12.16 -1.19
CA ALA A 15 32.05 -11.18 -1.53
C ALA A 15 30.70 -11.83 -1.21
N THR A 16 30.14 -11.51 -0.04
CA THR A 16 28.72 -11.75 0.21
C THR A 16 27.98 -10.86 -0.78
N LEU A 17 27.55 -11.42 -1.91
CA LEU A 17 26.59 -10.77 -2.77
C LEU A 17 25.39 -10.41 -1.89
N PRO A 18 24.98 -9.14 -1.80
CA PRO A 18 23.72 -8.81 -1.16
C PRO A 18 22.66 -9.55 -1.99
N GLY A 19 22.13 -10.64 -1.42
CA GLY A 19 20.95 -11.27 -1.96
C GLY A 19 19.93 -10.16 -2.14
N CYS A 20 19.57 -9.90 -3.39
CA CYS A 20 18.63 -8.86 -3.75
C CYS A 20 17.27 -9.30 -3.19
N SER A 21 17.03 -9.03 -1.91
CA SER A 21 15.72 -9.16 -1.32
C SER A 21 14.93 -8.01 -1.89
N THR A 22 14.10 -8.30 -2.90
CA THR A 22 13.07 -7.37 -3.33
C THR A 22 12.06 -7.27 -2.20
N VAL A 23 12.33 -6.38 -1.24
CA VAL A 23 11.39 -6.07 -0.16
C VAL A 23 10.20 -5.38 -0.82
N TYR A 24 9.13 -6.14 -1.05
CA TYR A 24 7.89 -5.56 -1.54
C TYR A 24 7.32 -4.62 -0.47
N GLU A 25 6.86 -3.47 -0.92
CA GLU A 25 6.33 -2.43 -0.04
C GLU A 25 4.81 -2.31 -0.24
N SER A 26 4.10 -2.06 0.87
CA SER A 26 2.70 -1.67 0.80
C SER A 26 2.56 -0.37 0.02
N ARG A 27 1.62 -0.32 -0.93
CA ARG A 27 1.47 0.81 -1.87
C ARG A 27 0.07 0.92 -2.44
N VAL A 28 -0.28 2.11 -2.90
CA VAL A 28 -1.40 2.32 -3.82
C VAL A 28 -0.94 1.94 -5.22
N THR A 29 -1.75 1.17 -5.93
CA THR A 29 -1.44 0.67 -7.30
C THR A 29 -2.38 1.24 -8.36
N PHE A 30 -3.55 1.68 -7.94
CA PHE A 30 -4.53 2.32 -8.80
C PHE A 30 -5.30 3.33 -7.97
N PHE A 31 -5.54 4.50 -8.54
CA PHE A 31 -6.48 5.47 -8.02
C PHE A 31 -7.09 6.18 -9.21
N ASN A 32 -8.42 6.20 -9.27
CA ASN A 32 -9.15 6.96 -10.26
C ASN A 32 -10.45 7.47 -9.63
N CYS A 33 -11.04 8.48 -10.24
CA CYS A 33 -12.32 9.01 -9.81
C CYS A 33 -13.09 9.61 -10.97
N GLY A 34 -14.39 9.67 -10.80
CA GLY A 34 -15.32 10.23 -11.76
C GLY A 34 -16.53 10.84 -11.05
N PRO A 35 -17.38 11.54 -11.82
CA PRO A 35 -18.60 12.08 -11.31
C PRO A 35 -19.59 10.96 -10.96
N GLU A 36 -20.27 11.10 -9.84
CA GLU A 36 -21.39 10.27 -9.40
C GLU A 36 -22.57 11.21 -9.10
N PRO A 37 -23.48 11.43 -10.07
CA PRO A 37 -24.53 12.42 -9.95
C PRO A 37 -25.43 12.13 -8.75
N ASP A 38 -26.05 13.18 -8.22
CA ASP A 38 -27.08 13.12 -7.18
C ASP A 38 -26.63 12.59 -5.81
N THR A 39 -25.32 12.62 -5.52
CA THR A 39 -24.80 12.28 -4.18
C THR A 39 -24.40 13.53 -3.39
N THR A 40 -24.85 13.63 -2.14
CA THR A 40 -24.46 14.71 -1.22
C THR A 40 -23.18 14.39 -0.44
N ILE A 41 -22.49 13.31 -0.81
CA ILE A 41 -21.31 12.74 -0.14
C ILE A 41 -20.34 12.23 -1.18
N ALA A 42 -19.07 12.07 -0.82
CA ALA A 42 -18.10 11.36 -1.65
C ALA A 42 -18.11 9.86 -1.31
N VAL A 43 -17.96 9.02 -2.32
CA VAL A 43 -17.85 7.56 -2.15
C VAL A 43 -16.47 7.09 -2.60
N LEU A 44 -15.75 6.42 -1.71
CA LEU A 44 -14.50 5.74 -2.04
C LEU A 44 -14.73 4.23 -1.99
N LYS A 45 -14.72 3.58 -3.15
CA LYS A 45 -14.68 2.12 -3.29
C LYS A 45 -13.22 1.70 -3.39
N GLY A 46 -12.87 0.58 -2.76
CA GLY A 46 -11.52 0.09 -2.90
C GLY A 46 -11.39 -1.42 -2.79
N ARG A 47 -10.25 -1.91 -3.26
CA ARG A 47 -9.85 -3.31 -3.16
C ARG A 47 -8.44 -3.42 -2.60
N VAL A 48 -8.25 -4.36 -1.69
CA VAL A 48 -6.95 -4.65 -1.09
C VAL A 48 -6.48 -6.03 -1.53
N PHE A 49 -5.21 -6.10 -1.90
CA PHE A 49 -4.55 -7.32 -2.35
C PHE A 49 -3.30 -7.60 -1.51
N GLU A 50 -2.91 -8.87 -1.45
CA GLU A 50 -1.55 -9.26 -1.14
C GLU A 50 -0.81 -9.68 -2.42
N GLN A 51 0.47 -9.39 -2.47
CA GLN A 51 1.36 -9.90 -3.52
C GLN A 51 1.92 -11.25 -3.05
N LYS A 52 1.57 -12.33 -3.76
CA LYS A 52 2.21 -13.64 -3.61
C LYS A 52 3.23 -13.84 -4.72
N ILE A 53 4.43 -14.21 -4.30
CA ILE A 53 5.49 -14.65 -5.21
C ILE A 53 5.29 -16.15 -5.40
N LEU A 54 4.83 -16.54 -6.58
CA LEU A 54 4.81 -17.93 -6.99
C LEU A 54 5.97 -18.16 -7.97
N PRO A 55 6.57 -19.37 -8.01
CA PRO A 55 7.62 -19.66 -8.97
C PRO A 55 7.16 -19.34 -10.41
N GLY A 56 7.81 -18.34 -11.02
CA GLY A 56 7.51 -17.90 -12.39
C GLY A 56 6.30 -16.96 -12.55
N LYS A 57 5.67 -16.47 -11.47
CA LYS A 57 4.57 -15.49 -11.58
C LYS A 57 4.33 -14.69 -10.30
N ASP A 58 4.31 -13.36 -10.44
CA ASP A 58 3.74 -12.47 -9.42
C ASP A 58 2.21 -12.49 -9.53
N SER A 59 1.54 -12.80 -8.42
CA SER A 59 0.07 -12.84 -8.37
C SER A 59 -0.45 -11.92 -7.27
N LEU A 60 -1.45 -11.11 -7.62
CA LEU A 60 -2.23 -10.34 -6.66
C LEU A 60 -3.44 -11.17 -6.23
N MET A 61 -3.52 -11.48 -4.94
CA MET A 61 -4.65 -12.19 -4.35
C MET A 61 -5.46 -11.24 -3.47
N PRO A 62 -6.80 -11.26 -3.53
CA PRO A 62 -7.63 -10.45 -2.65
C PRO A 62 -7.33 -10.66 -1.17
N LEU A 63 -7.35 -9.57 -0.40
CA LEU A 63 -6.96 -9.57 1.01
C LEU A 63 -8.11 -9.19 1.92
N SER A 64 -8.69 -10.19 2.58
CA SER A 64 -9.80 -9.99 3.52
C SER A 64 -9.36 -9.57 4.92
N GLY A 65 -10.28 -8.97 5.68
CA GLY A 65 -10.04 -8.60 7.07
C GLY A 65 -9.04 -7.45 7.24
N VAL A 66 -8.77 -6.71 6.17
CA VAL A 66 -8.00 -5.46 6.22
C VAL A 66 -8.87 -4.39 6.85
N VAL A 67 -8.34 -3.66 7.81
CA VAL A 67 -9.04 -2.59 8.52
C VAL A 67 -8.62 -1.25 7.94
N ILE A 68 -9.60 -0.47 7.48
CA ILE A 68 -9.42 0.88 6.96
C ILE A 68 -9.98 1.85 8.00
N THR A 69 -9.12 2.69 8.56
CA THR A 69 -9.47 3.63 9.63
C THR A 69 -9.15 5.04 9.18
N MET A 70 -10.17 5.92 9.19
CA MET A 70 -9.99 7.35 8.94
C MET A 70 -9.15 7.99 10.05
N GLU A 71 -8.31 8.98 9.72
CA GLU A 71 -7.39 9.60 10.69
C GLU A 71 -8.13 10.31 11.85
N ASP A 72 -9.36 10.75 11.65
CA ASP A 72 -10.22 11.28 12.72
C ASP A 72 -10.73 10.20 13.69
N GLY A 73 -10.40 8.92 13.44
CA GLY A 73 -10.77 7.77 14.26
C GLY A 73 -12.28 7.47 14.26
N ALA A 74 -13.09 8.32 13.63
CA ALA A 74 -14.54 8.29 13.72
C ALA A 74 -15.16 7.19 12.87
N LYS A 75 -14.42 6.70 11.86
CA LYS A 75 -14.91 5.70 10.93
C LYS A 75 -13.88 4.62 10.65
N THR A 76 -14.31 3.38 10.84
CA THR A 76 -13.55 2.19 10.49
C THR A 76 -14.42 1.27 9.64
N VAL A 77 -13.84 0.71 8.58
CA VAL A 77 -14.46 -0.33 7.75
C VAL A 77 -13.50 -1.50 7.59
N THR A 78 -14.03 -2.69 7.34
CA THR A 78 -13.23 -3.90 7.13
C THR A 78 -13.46 -4.42 5.72
N ALA A 79 -12.37 -4.75 5.01
CA ALA A 79 -12.43 -5.36 3.70
C ALA A 79 -13.02 -6.77 3.79
N ASP A 80 -13.96 -7.06 2.88
CA ASP A 80 -14.66 -8.33 2.82
C ASP A 80 -13.77 -9.48 2.27
N THR A 81 -14.37 -10.65 2.04
CA THR A 81 -13.67 -11.83 1.50
C THR A 81 -13.10 -11.63 0.09
N SER A 82 -13.64 -10.67 -0.66
CA SER A 82 -13.15 -10.26 -1.99
C SER A 82 -12.11 -9.15 -1.93
N GLY A 83 -11.68 -8.77 -0.72
CA GLY A 83 -10.78 -7.67 -0.44
C GLY A 83 -11.41 -6.30 -0.65
N SER A 84 -12.74 -6.22 -0.82
CA SER A 84 -13.43 -4.99 -1.19
C SER A 84 -13.90 -4.23 0.05
N PHE A 85 -13.89 -2.89 -0.04
CA PHE A 85 -14.44 -2.00 0.99
C PHE A 85 -15.12 -0.78 0.34
N THR A 86 -15.99 -0.12 1.11
CA THR A 86 -16.62 1.14 0.69
C THR A 86 -16.65 2.12 1.85
N LEU A 87 -16.20 3.34 1.59
CA LEU A 87 -16.22 4.46 2.51
C LEU A 87 -17.16 5.55 1.98
N TYR A 88 -18.12 5.92 2.81
CA TYR A 88 -18.96 7.11 2.62
C TYR A 88 -18.34 8.27 3.38
N LEU A 89 -17.92 9.32 2.68
CA LEU A 89 -17.12 10.39 3.25
C LEU A 89 -17.90 11.70 3.20
N GLY A 90 -17.94 12.39 4.34
CA GLY A 90 -18.42 13.76 4.40
C GLY A 90 -17.53 14.66 3.57
N LEU A 91 -18.13 15.68 2.95
CA LEU A 91 -17.41 16.64 2.13
C LEU A 91 -16.39 17.40 3.01
N LYS A 92 -15.10 17.25 2.72
CA LYS A 92 -13.98 17.89 3.42
C LYS A 92 -12.83 18.10 2.43
N SER A 93 -11.95 19.05 2.76
CA SER A 93 -10.82 19.43 1.92
C SER A 93 -9.76 18.36 1.75
N THR A 94 -9.56 17.40 2.65
CA THR A 94 -8.71 16.22 2.40
C THR A 94 -9.00 15.19 3.47
N HIS A 95 -9.13 13.94 3.07
CA HIS A 95 -9.21 12.79 3.95
C HIS A 95 -7.92 11.99 3.91
N THR A 96 -7.50 11.59 5.09
CA THR A 96 -6.40 10.67 5.32
C THR A 96 -6.95 9.42 5.97
N PHE A 97 -6.46 8.26 5.56
CA PHE A 97 -6.83 7.00 6.19
C PHE A 97 -5.63 6.06 6.31
N THR A 98 -5.75 5.11 7.21
CA THR A 98 -4.75 4.06 7.43
C THR A 98 -5.34 2.71 7.08
N VAL A 99 -4.53 1.86 6.46
CA VAL A 99 -4.90 0.52 5.99
C VAL A 99 -4.02 -0.46 6.73
N THR A 100 -4.63 -1.33 7.54
CA THR A 100 -3.90 -2.20 8.47
C THR A 100 -4.40 -3.63 8.45
N ARG A 101 -3.48 -4.57 8.62
CA ARG A 101 -3.78 -5.99 8.84
C ARG A 101 -2.62 -6.62 9.63
N PRO A 102 -2.87 -7.44 10.66
CA PRO A 102 -1.80 -8.10 11.40
C PRO A 102 -0.83 -8.87 10.48
N GLY A 103 0.47 -8.63 10.66
CA GLY A 103 1.53 -9.23 9.85
C GLY A 103 1.77 -8.57 8.48
N TYR A 104 1.12 -7.43 8.21
CA TYR A 104 1.34 -6.61 7.01
C TYR A 104 1.80 -5.21 7.36
N GLN A 105 2.63 -4.65 6.48
CA GLN A 105 3.13 -3.29 6.54
C GLN A 105 1.94 -2.31 6.52
N PRO A 106 1.70 -1.55 7.60
CA PRO A 106 0.63 -0.55 7.63
C PRO A 106 0.85 0.51 6.55
N LEU A 107 -0.22 0.91 5.86
CA LEU A 107 -0.16 1.96 4.84
C LEU A 107 -1.02 3.15 5.25
N LYS A 108 -0.40 4.32 5.45
CA LYS A 108 -1.11 5.61 5.50
C LYS A 108 -1.35 6.08 4.07
N VAL A 109 -2.57 6.48 3.74
CA VAL A 109 -2.93 7.06 2.44
C VAL A 109 -3.37 8.50 2.66
N ASP A 110 -2.60 9.43 2.10
CA ASP A 110 -2.85 10.86 2.15
C ASP A 110 -3.43 11.35 0.81
N GLY A 111 -4.31 12.36 0.86
CA GLY A 111 -4.65 13.16 -0.31
C GLY A 111 -6.00 12.85 -0.99
N PHE A 112 -6.90 12.09 -0.34
CA PHE A 112 -8.24 11.89 -0.90
C PHE A 112 -9.09 13.16 -0.72
N PHE A 113 -9.41 13.87 -1.80
CA PHE A 113 -10.30 15.04 -1.76
C PHE A 113 -11.75 14.59 -1.96
N ALA A 114 -12.61 14.82 -0.96
CA ALA A 114 -14.01 14.41 -1.01
C ALA A 114 -14.88 15.59 -1.46
N GLU A 115 -15.14 15.68 -2.77
CA GLU A 115 -16.13 16.63 -3.31
C GLU A 115 -17.51 16.01 -3.40
N LYS A 116 -18.49 16.89 -3.60
CA LYS A 116 -19.84 16.48 -3.96
C LYS A 116 -19.77 15.70 -5.26
N GLU A 117 -20.63 14.69 -5.41
CA GLU A 117 -20.76 13.93 -6.66
C GLU A 117 -19.46 13.25 -7.10
N VAL A 118 -18.62 12.80 -6.16
CA VAL A 118 -17.40 12.05 -6.45
C VAL A 118 -17.56 10.58 -6.11
N LEU A 119 -17.37 9.72 -7.11
CA LEU A 119 -17.04 8.31 -6.91
C LEU A 119 -15.57 8.08 -7.24
N ALA A 120 -14.84 7.55 -6.27
CA ALA A 120 -13.45 7.17 -6.42
C ALA A 120 -13.24 5.67 -6.24
N GLU A 121 -12.24 5.15 -6.94
CA GLU A 121 -11.81 3.76 -6.90
C GLU A 121 -10.32 3.68 -6.56
N ILE A 122 -9.96 2.78 -5.65
CA ILE A 122 -8.57 2.59 -5.23
C ILE A 122 -8.19 1.11 -5.14
N ASN A 123 -7.02 0.74 -5.67
CA ASN A 123 -6.42 -0.57 -5.40
C ASN A 123 -5.17 -0.42 -4.55
N ILE A 124 -5.11 -1.18 -3.47
CA ILE A 124 -4.00 -1.19 -2.51
C ILE A 124 -3.38 -2.58 -2.50
N VAL A 125 -2.05 -2.63 -2.49
CA VAL A 125 -1.31 -3.86 -2.18
C VAL A 125 -0.70 -3.69 -0.80
N LEU A 126 -0.96 -4.65 0.09
CA LEU A 126 -0.24 -4.76 1.35
C LEU A 126 0.85 -5.81 1.25
N ALA A 127 2.07 -5.44 1.64
CA ALA A 127 3.19 -6.36 1.77
C ALA A 127 3.30 -6.89 3.20
N ARG A 128 3.86 -8.09 3.36
CA ARG A 128 4.15 -8.65 4.70
C ARG A 128 5.22 -7.82 5.42
N GLY A 129 5.12 -7.78 6.74
CA GLY A 129 6.05 -7.07 7.62
C GLY A 129 5.34 -6.08 8.53
N THR A 130 6.11 -5.22 9.19
CA THR A 130 5.61 -4.26 10.19
C THR A 130 6.05 -2.82 9.93
N MET A 131 6.88 -2.61 8.90
CA MET A 131 7.35 -1.29 8.51
C MET A 131 6.18 -0.45 7.99
N LYS A 132 6.00 0.77 8.53
CA LYS A 132 4.96 1.69 8.09
C LYS A 132 5.32 2.28 6.72
N ARG A 133 4.31 2.46 5.87
CA ARG A 133 4.42 3.06 4.54
C ARG A 133 3.44 4.21 4.41
N THR A 134 3.74 5.12 3.49
CA THR A 134 2.85 6.22 3.11
C THR A 134 2.66 6.21 1.61
N GLY A 135 1.40 6.18 1.17
CA GLY A 135 0.98 6.41 -0.21
C GLY A 135 0.33 7.78 -0.31
N ARG A 136 0.56 8.47 -1.43
CA ARG A 136 -0.12 9.73 -1.74
C ARG A 136 -0.98 9.52 -2.98
N ILE A 137 -2.22 9.99 -2.91
CA ILE A 137 -3.12 10.08 -4.03
C ILE A 137 -3.41 11.54 -4.30
N THR A 138 -3.49 11.91 -5.58
CA THR A 138 -3.80 13.29 -5.97
C THR A 138 -5.31 13.48 -5.96
N ALA A 139 -5.75 14.67 -5.56
CA ALA A 139 -7.15 15.07 -5.61
C ALA A 139 -7.76 14.86 -6.99
N CYS A 140 -9.04 14.50 -6.99
CA CYS A 140 -9.87 14.47 -8.19
C CYS A 140 -10.10 15.89 -8.66
N ASN A 141 -9.46 16.29 -9.75
CA ASN A 141 -9.74 17.59 -10.37
C ASN A 141 -10.87 17.38 -11.39
N LEU A 142 -12.10 17.27 -10.89
CA LEU A 142 -13.28 17.21 -11.76
C LEU A 142 -13.57 18.65 -12.20
N ALA A 143 -13.22 18.98 -13.44
CA ALA A 143 -13.63 20.24 -14.05
C ALA A 143 -15.14 20.18 -14.27
N TYR A 144 -15.89 20.87 -13.43
CA TYR A 144 -17.31 21.17 -13.63
C TYR A 144 -17.48 22.30 -14.64
#